data_AF-A0A6B0XXC7-F1
#
_entry.id   AF-A0A6B0XXC7-F1
#
_cell.length_a   1.000
_cell.length_b   1.000
_cell.length_c   1.000
_cell.angle_alpha   90.00
_cell.angle_beta   90.00
_cell.angle_gamma   90.00
#
_symmetry.space_group_name_H-M   'P 1'
#
loop_
_entity.id
_entity.type
_entity.pdbx_description
1 polymer ?
#
loop_
_entity_poly.entity_id
_entity_poly.type
_entity_poly.pdbx_seq_one_letter_code
_entity_poly.pdbx_strand_id
1 'polypeptide(L)'
;MSDPSNPVPFSAEERTTLGHLWKVEDQRFASGRPDVLVYQSEPLAEDLTIAGPIGAEIFVSTTGTDSDWIVKLIDVYPDDAPPSANCDVPMGGYQMHLAGEIMRGRFRNDFENPEPMVPGEVTRIEIDLRDRFHTFKAGHRLMVHVQSSWFPAYDRNPQTFVDTYRAAPGDYEAATQTVYRSGDYPSRVILGVLPQSP
;
A
#
# COMPACT_ATOMS: atom_id res chain seq x y z
N MET A 1 -11.43 5.08 -7.86
CA MET A 1 -12.56 4.16 -7.60
C MET A 1 -12.00 2.75 -7.58
N SER A 2 -12.33 1.94 -6.57
CA SER A 2 -11.88 0.55 -6.49
C SER A 2 -12.99 -0.38 -6.99
N ASP A 3 -12.66 -1.24 -7.94
CA ASP A 3 -13.59 -2.12 -8.63
C ASP A 3 -13.15 -3.58 -8.48
N PRO A 4 -13.88 -4.43 -7.74
CA PRO A 4 -13.52 -5.84 -7.58
C PRO A 4 -13.52 -6.65 -8.88
N SER A 5 -14.10 -6.14 -9.97
CA SER A 5 -14.00 -6.77 -11.30
C SER A 5 -12.68 -6.47 -12.02
N ASN A 6 -11.94 -5.45 -11.57
CA ASN A 6 -10.62 -5.07 -12.08
C ASN A 6 -9.65 -4.82 -10.91
N PRO A 7 -9.34 -5.84 -10.08
CA PRO A 7 -8.49 -5.66 -8.92
C PRO A 7 -7.06 -5.31 -9.33
N VAL A 8 -6.35 -4.58 -8.46
CA VAL A 8 -4.94 -4.28 -8.65
C VAL A 8 -4.13 -5.58 -8.52
N PRO A 9 -3.34 -5.95 -9.54
CA PRO A 9 -2.53 -7.16 -9.47
C PRO A 9 -1.43 -7.03 -8.41
N PHE A 10 -0.99 -8.15 -7.84
CA PHE A 10 0.12 -8.14 -6.87
C PHE A 10 1.52 -8.14 -7.49
N SER A 11 1.60 -8.49 -8.77
CA SER A 11 2.82 -8.62 -9.54
C SER A 11 2.61 -8.02 -10.93
N ALA A 12 3.70 -7.62 -11.59
CA ALA A 12 3.67 -7.25 -13.00
C ALA A 12 3.38 -8.46 -13.91
N GLU A 13 3.63 -9.67 -13.43
CA GLU A 13 3.37 -10.92 -14.14
C GLU A 13 1.98 -11.48 -13.80
N GLU A 14 1.27 -11.98 -14.80
CA GLU A 14 0.04 -12.74 -14.60
C GLU A 14 0.36 -14.13 -14.03
N ARG A 15 0.29 -14.26 -12.71
CA ARG A 15 0.53 -15.54 -12.02
C ARG A 15 -0.33 -15.67 -10.77
N THR A 16 -0.51 -16.91 -10.33
CA THR A 16 -1.24 -17.26 -9.10
C THR A 16 -0.33 -17.72 -7.97
N THR A 17 0.95 -17.95 -8.26
CA THR A 17 1.97 -18.24 -7.25
C THR A 17 2.64 -16.94 -6.83
N LEU A 18 2.80 -16.72 -5.53
CA LEU A 18 3.45 -15.51 -5.02
C LEU A 18 4.90 -15.39 -5.53
N GLY A 19 5.62 -16.51 -5.58
CA GLY A 19 7.06 -16.51 -5.86
C GLY A 19 7.85 -15.88 -4.71
N HIS A 20 9.18 -15.89 -4.81
CA HIS A 20 10.05 -15.29 -3.79
C HIS A 20 10.39 -13.81 -4.07
N LEU A 21 10.15 -13.34 -5.31
CA LEU A 21 10.55 -12.01 -5.75
C LEU A 21 9.45 -10.95 -5.72
N TRP A 22 8.17 -11.32 -5.57
CA TRP A 22 7.07 -10.35 -5.68
C TRP A 22 7.16 -9.18 -4.69
N LYS A 23 7.78 -9.40 -3.52
CA LYS A 23 8.00 -8.34 -2.51
C LYS A 23 9.12 -7.37 -2.88
N VAL A 24 9.95 -7.67 -3.86
CA VAL A 24 11.00 -6.77 -4.34
C VAL A 24 10.75 -6.29 -5.76
N GLU A 25 9.65 -6.72 -6.39
CA GLU A 25 9.26 -6.29 -7.73
C GLU A 25 9.02 -4.79 -7.81
N ASP A 26 9.35 -4.24 -8.97
CA ASP A 26 9.10 -2.86 -9.33
C ASP A 26 7.61 -2.52 -9.29
N GLN A 27 7.22 -1.53 -8.51
CA GLN A 27 5.81 -1.15 -8.36
C GLN A 27 5.29 -0.22 -9.47
N ARG A 28 6.09 0.11 -10.49
CA ARG A 28 5.67 0.97 -11.61
C ARG A 28 4.42 0.45 -12.35
N PHE A 29 4.20 -0.86 -12.42
CA PHE A 29 2.99 -1.44 -13.02
C PHE A 29 1.70 -1.03 -12.27
N ALA A 30 1.79 -0.77 -10.96
CA ALA A 30 0.66 -0.34 -10.13
C ALA A 30 0.52 1.19 -10.11
N SER A 31 1.64 1.93 -10.14
CA SER A 31 1.67 3.40 -10.06
C SER A 31 0.81 4.12 -11.09
N GLY A 32 0.69 3.58 -12.31
CA GLY A 32 -0.07 4.20 -13.38
C GLY A 32 -1.59 3.96 -13.31
N ARG A 33 -2.06 3.14 -12.37
CA ARG A 33 -3.47 2.76 -12.32
C ARG A 33 -4.33 3.83 -11.62
N PRO A 34 -5.56 4.09 -12.09
CA PRO A 34 -6.44 5.09 -11.50
C PRO A 34 -7.05 4.68 -10.15
N ASP A 35 -6.88 3.42 -9.74
CA ASP A 35 -7.34 2.85 -8.47
C ASP A 35 -6.20 2.64 -7.46
N VAL A 36 -5.05 3.25 -7.70
CA VAL A 36 -3.89 3.32 -6.79
C VAL A 36 -3.56 4.79 -6.55
N LEU A 37 -3.57 5.22 -5.28
CA LEU A 37 -3.09 6.55 -4.91
C LEU A 37 -1.59 6.50 -4.69
N VAL A 38 -0.86 7.38 -5.36
CA VAL A 38 0.60 7.50 -5.26
C VAL A 38 0.97 8.83 -4.64
N TYR A 39 1.72 8.78 -3.54
CA TYR A 39 2.32 9.95 -2.89
C TYR A 39 3.82 9.81 -2.94
N GLN A 40 4.54 10.89 -3.23
CA GLN A 40 5.98 10.86 -3.39
C GLN A 40 6.61 12.13 -2.80
N SER A 41 7.75 11.98 -2.15
CA SER A 41 8.57 13.11 -1.70
C SER A 41 9.37 13.74 -2.86
N GLU A 42 10.00 14.88 -2.57
CA GLU A 42 11.15 15.32 -3.35
C GLU A 42 12.35 14.36 -3.18
N PRO A 43 13.37 14.41 -4.06
CA PRO A 43 14.60 13.66 -3.85
C PRO A 43 15.20 14.04 -2.50
N LEU A 44 15.64 13.04 -1.76
CA LEU A 44 16.31 13.25 -0.49
C LEU A 44 17.64 13.96 -0.72
N ALA A 45 17.90 15.02 0.05
CA ALA A 45 19.17 15.73 0.00
C ALA A 45 20.32 14.92 0.62
N GLU A 46 19.99 14.00 1.52
CA GLU A 46 20.92 13.22 2.33
C GLU A 46 20.33 11.84 2.64
N ASP A 47 21.18 10.90 3.06
CA ASP A 47 20.74 9.56 3.43
C ASP A 47 19.76 9.60 4.62
N LEU A 48 18.63 8.90 4.48
CA LEU A 48 17.64 8.70 5.54
C LEU A 48 17.64 7.23 5.95
N THR A 49 18.17 6.93 7.13
CA THR A 49 18.16 5.56 7.68
C THR A 49 16.96 5.36 8.60
N ILE A 50 16.20 4.30 8.36
CA ILE A 50 15.13 3.82 9.23
C ILE A 50 15.52 2.51 9.90
N ALA A 51 15.10 2.32 11.15
CA ALA A 51 15.29 1.10 11.91
C ALA A 51 14.08 0.81 12.80
N GLY A 52 13.59 -0.42 12.76
CA GLY A 52 12.49 -0.90 13.60
C GLY A 52 11.12 -0.84 12.92
N PRO A 53 10.02 -0.80 13.69
CA PRO A 53 8.67 -0.95 13.18
C PRO A 53 8.26 0.25 12.32
N ILE A 54 7.52 -0.04 11.25
CA ILE A 54 6.88 0.95 10.41
C ILE A 54 5.37 0.87 10.64
N GLY A 55 4.75 2.00 10.98
CA GLY A 55 3.30 2.11 11.10
C GLY A 55 2.70 2.89 9.94
N ALA A 56 1.50 2.54 9.50
CA ALA A 56 0.65 3.42 8.71
C ALA A 56 -0.63 3.74 9.49
N GLU A 57 -0.90 5.03 9.64
CA GLU A 57 -2.13 5.55 10.22
C GLU A 57 -2.85 6.33 9.12
N ILE A 58 -3.95 5.79 8.61
CA ILE A 58 -4.71 6.41 7.54
C ILE A 58 -6.14 6.73 7.99
N PHE A 59 -6.62 7.89 7.58
CA PHE A 59 -8.00 8.31 7.73
C PHE A 59 -8.67 8.15 6.38
N VAL A 60 -9.71 7.32 6.33
CA VAL A 60 -10.29 6.86 5.07
C VAL A 60 -11.80 6.82 5.14
N SER A 61 -12.47 6.91 3.99
CA SER A 61 -13.88 6.54 3.86
C SER A 61 -14.09 5.75 2.59
N THR A 62 -15.08 4.86 2.62
CA THR A 62 -15.56 4.07 1.49
C THR A 62 -17.02 4.42 1.23
N THR A 63 -17.51 4.32 -0.01
CA THR A 63 -18.95 4.33 -0.29
C THR A 63 -19.62 2.98 -0.03
N GLY A 64 -18.83 1.92 0.15
CA GLY A 64 -19.30 0.58 0.51
C GLY A 64 -19.46 0.40 2.02
N THR A 65 -19.70 -0.84 2.43
CA THR A 65 -19.84 -1.24 3.86
C THR A 65 -18.69 -2.13 4.34
N ASP A 66 -17.73 -2.43 3.47
CA ASP A 66 -16.43 -3.03 3.80
C ASP A 66 -15.39 -2.52 2.78
N SER A 67 -14.10 -2.68 3.07
CA SER A 67 -13.01 -2.45 2.13
C SER A 67 -11.71 -3.02 2.68
N ASP A 68 -10.84 -3.49 1.81
CA ASP A 68 -9.44 -3.69 2.18
C ASP A 68 -8.67 -2.38 1.99
N TRP A 69 -7.67 -2.15 2.84
CA TRP A 69 -6.77 -1.01 2.81
C TRP A 69 -5.34 -1.52 2.78
N ILE A 70 -4.65 -1.32 1.66
CA ILE A 70 -3.26 -1.69 1.47
C ILE A 70 -2.44 -0.41 1.46
N VAL A 71 -1.39 -0.37 2.29
CA VAL A 71 -0.40 0.70 2.26
C VAL A 71 0.96 0.09 1.95
N LYS A 72 1.68 0.68 1.00
CA LYS A 72 3.06 0.30 0.67
C LYS A 72 3.99 1.48 0.91
N LEU A 73 5.11 1.23 1.56
CA LEU A 73 6.27 2.12 1.58
C LEU A 73 7.25 1.65 0.50
N ILE A 74 7.65 2.58 -0.35
CA ILE A 74 8.46 2.34 -1.55
C ILE A 74 9.69 3.25 -1.51
N ASP A 75 10.83 2.68 -1.88
CA ASP A 75 12.06 3.40 -2.16
C ASP A 75 12.19 3.59 -3.67
N VAL A 76 12.11 4.86 -4.12
CA VAL A 76 12.23 5.21 -5.54
C VAL A 76 13.66 5.57 -5.84
N TYR A 77 14.27 4.83 -6.76
CA TYR A 77 15.63 5.06 -7.22
C TYR A 77 15.70 6.32 -8.09
N PRO A 78 16.86 7.00 -8.17
CA PRO A 78 17.10 8.09 -9.10
C PRO A 78 16.80 7.67 -10.55
N ASP A 79 16.34 8.62 -11.37
CA ASP A 79 16.02 8.34 -12.79
C ASP A 79 17.24 7.89 -13.60
N ASP A 80 18.45 8.28 -13.17
CA ASP A 80 19.74 7.95 -13.77
C ASP A 80 20.47 6.78 -13.07
N ALA A 81 19.78 6.04 -12.19
CA ALA A 81 20.38 4.92 -11.47
C ALA A 81 20.98 3.88 -12.44
N PRO A 82 22.22 3.42 -12.19
CA PRO A 82 22.91 2.50 -13.08
C PRO A 82 22.23 1.13 -13.12
N PRO A 83 22.42 0.35 -14.21
CA PRO A 83 21.92 -1.02 -14.29
C PRO A 83 22.39 -1.88 -13.10
N SER A 84 21.52 -2.79 -12.67
CA SER A 84 21.86 -3.78 -11.64
C SER A 84 22.76 -4.86 -12.24
N ALA A 85 23.75 -5.33 -11.47
CA ALA A 85 24.54 -6.52 -11.83
C ALA A 85 23.80 -7.84 -11.56
N ASN A 86 22.68 -7.78 -10.80
CA ASN A 86 21.97 -8.95 -10.29
C ASN A 86 20.67 -9.26 -11.04
N CYS A 87 20.18 -8.33 -11.87
CA CYS A 87 18.95 -8.51 -12.64
C CYS A 87 18.92 -7.58 -13.86
N ASP A 88 18.15 -7.96 -14.88
CA ASP A 88 17.96 -7.20 -16.11
C ASP A 88 16.86 -6.12 -16.00
N VAL A 89 16.46 -5.75 -14.77
CA VAL A 89 15.42 -4.74 -14.55
C VAL A 89 16.05 -3.34 -14.59
N PRO A 90 15.52 -2.40 -15.39
CA PRO A 90 16.01 -1.02 -15.41
C PRO A 90 15.85 -0.34 -14.04
N MET A 91 16.98 0.02 -13.42
CA MET A 91 17.00 0.62 -12.08
C MET A 91 16.64 2.11 -12.05
N GLY A 92 16.78 2.81 -13.18
CA GLY A 92 16.36 4.22 -13.30
C GLY A 92 14.87 4.36 -12.98
N GLY A 93 14.54 5.12 -11.92
CA GLY A 93 13.17 5.31 -11.44
C GLY A 93 12.51 4.03 -10.89
N TYR A 94 13.29 3.02 -10.53
CA TYR A 94 12.79 1.77 -9.95
C TYR A 94 12.03 2.03 -8.66
N GLN A 95 10.83 1.45 -8.53
CA GLN A 95 9.99 1.59 -7.35
C GLN A 95 10.10 0.33 -6.49
N MET A 96 11.12 0.27 -5.64
CA MET A 96 11.35 -0.89 -4.78
C MET A 96 10.30 -0.95 -3.67
N HIS A 97 9.50 -2.03 -3.66
CA HIS A 97 8.56 -2.30 -2.58
C HIS A 97 9.30 -2.65 -1.28
N LEU A 98 9.54 -1.65 -0.44
CA LEU A 98 10.29 -1.86 0.81
C LEU A 98 9.44 -2.56 1.88
N ALA A 99 8.21 -2.06 2.09
CA ALA A 99 7.27 -2.62 3.04
C ALA A 99 5.84 -2.44 2.52
N GLY A 100 4.93 -3.33 2.88
CA GLY A 100 3.52 -3.14 2.60
C GLY A 100 2.69 -4.28 3.13
N GLU A 101 1.54 -3.93 3.68
CA GLU A 101 0.61 -4.82 4.36
C GLU A 101 -0.82 -4.37 4.05
N ILE A 102 -1.75 -5.27 4.36
CA ILE A 102 -3.19 -5.11 4.14
C ILE A 102 -3.90 -5.11 5.49
N MET A 103 -4.89 -4.23 5.62
CA MET A 103 -5.85 -4.27 6.71
C MET A 103 -7.26 -4.35 6.14
N ARG A 104 -7.99 -5.40 6.51
CA ARG A 104 -9.40 -5.56 6.14
C ARG A 104 -10.26 -4.72 7.07
N GLY A 105 -10.96 -3.73 6.52
CA GLY A 105 -11.61 -2.63 7.24
C GLY A 105 -12.63 -3.09 8.28
N ARG A 106 -13.28 -4.24 8.08
CA ARG A 106 -14.19 -4.81 9.07
C ARG A 106 -13.55 -5.18 10.41
N PHE A 107 -12.24 -5.42 10.45
CA PHE A 107 -11.50 -5.81 11.65
C PHE A 107 -10.73 -4.66 12.29
N ARG A 108 -10.98 -3.41 11.86
CA ARG A 108 -10.25 -2.21 12.30
C ARG A 108 -10.20 -1.99 13.81
N ASN A 109 -11.21 -2.45 14.54
CA ASN A 109 -11.36 -2.25 15.98
C ASN A 109 -11.15 -3.55 16.78
N ASP A 110 -11.51 -4.70 16.20
CA ASP A 110 -11.43 -6.01 16.83
C ASP A 110 -11.28 -7.09 15.75
N PHE A 111 -10.27 -7.96 15.88
CA PHE A 111 -10.00 -9.06 14.94
C PHE A 111 -10.96 -10.25 15.11
N GLU A 112 -11.64 -10.36 16.25
CA GLU A 112 -12.60 -11.43 16.54
C GLU A 112 -14.04 -11.02 16.17
N ASN A 113 -14.36 -9.73 16.32
CA ASN A 113 -15.69 -9.19 16.14
C ASN A 113 -15.75 -8.20 14.96
N PRO A 114 -15.96 -8.68 13.72
CA PRO A 114 -16.01 -7.81 12.56
C PRO A 114 -17.24 -6.90 12.59
N GLU A 115 -17.06 -5.64 12.18
CA GLU A 115 -18.14 -4.66 12.07
C GLU A 115 -18.11 -3.92 10.72
N PRO A 116 -19.27 -3.58 10.14
CA PRO A 116 -19.31 -2.87 8.87
C PRO A 116 -18.63 -1.50 8.97
N MET A 117 -18.06 -1.04 7.87
CA MET A 117 -17.75 0.37 7.68
C MET A 117 -19.04 1.13 7.39
N VAL A 118 -19.14 2.38 7.86
CA VAL A 118 -20.29 3.25 7.54
C VAL A 118 -19.98 4.03 6.27
N PRO A 119 -20.82 3.95 5.22
CA PRO A 119 -20.58 4.66 3.97
C PRO A 119 -20.39 6.17 4.17
N GLY A 120 -19.27 6.69 3.66
CA GLY A 120 -18.92 8.11 3.75
C GLY A 120 -18.38 8.59 5.10
N GLU A 121 -18.38 7.75 6.14
CA GLU A 121 -17.83 8.10 7.45
C GLU A 121 -16.30 8.00 7.45
N VAL A 122 -15.62 9.04 7.96
CA VAL A 122 -14.17 9.05 8.11
C VAL A 122 -13.78 8.09 9.24
N THR A 123 -13.03 7.07 8.88
CA THR A 123 -12.60 5.99 9.75
C THR A 123 -11.08 5.97 9.85
N ARG A 124 -10.54 5.86 11.06
CA ARG A 124 -9.11 5.63 11.29
C ARG A 124 -8.79 4.15 11.09
N ILE A 125 -7.76 3.85 10.30
CA ILE A 125 -7.23 2.50 10.09
C ILE A 125 -5.74 2.52 10.42
N GLU A 126 -5.31 1.57 11.24
CA GLU A 126 -3.91 1.34 11.59
C GLU A 126 -3.41 0.06 10.92
N ILE A 127 -2.22 0.13 10.34
CA ILE A 127 -1.58 -0.99 9.65
C ILE A 127 -0.13 -1.08 10.11
N ASP A 128 0.26 -2.21 10.68
CA ASP A 128 1.66 -2.56 10.98
C ASP A 128 2.33 -3.02 9.68
N LEU A 129 3.25 -2.21 9.13
CA LEU A 129 4.02 -2.53 7.92
C LEU A 129 5.28 -3.37 8.21
N ARG A 130 5.44 -3.84 9.45
CA ARG A 130 6.56 -4.63 9.97
C ARG A 130 7.87 -3.84 10.10
N ASP A 131 8.85 -4.51 10.67
CA ASP A 131 10.16 -3.94 10.93
C ASP A 131 11.02 -3.86 9.67
N ARG A 132 11.77 -2.76 9.52
CA ARG A 132 12.82 -2.63 8.50
C ARG A 132 14.07 -2.00 9.08
N PHE A 133 15.19 -2.37 8.49
CA PHE A 133 16.44 -1.62 8.61
C PHE A 133 16.90 -1.29 7.20
N HIS A 134 16.73 -0.02 6.81
CA HIS A 134 16.92 0.43 5.43
C HIS A 134 17.43 1.86 5.39
N THR A 135 18.31 2.16 4.45
CA THR A 135 18.74 3.53 4.15
C THR A 135 18.23 3.92 2.78
N PHE A 136 17.31 4.87 2.75
CA PHE A 136 16.99 5.60 1.52
C PHE A 136 18.18 6.51 1.22
N LYS A 137 18.82 6.32 0.07
CA LYS A 137 20.03 7.08 -0.27
C LYS A 137 19.70 8.50 -0.72
N ALA A 138 20.64 9.43 -0.58
CA ALA A 138 20.54 10.74 -1.21
C ALA A 138 20.20 10.59 -2.71
N GLY A 139 19.28 11.42 -3.20
CA GLY A 139 18.72 11.34 -4.55
C GLY A 139 17.53 10.39 -4.71
N HIS A 140 17.35 9.42 -3.80
CA HIS A 140 16.14 8.58 -3.79
C HIS A 140 14.93 9.37 -3.29
N ARG A 141 13.73 8.80 -3.44
CA ARG A 141 12.48 9.38 -2.91
C ARG A 141 11.75 8.36 -2.05
N LEU A 142 11.04 8.87 -1.04
CA LEU A 142 10.04 8.08 -0.34
C LEU A 142 8.76 8.12 -1.16
N MET A 143 8.15 6.95 -1.35
CA MET A 143 6.86 6.82 -2.00
C MET A 143 5.91 5.99 -1.15
N VAL A 144 4.64 6.38 -1.15
CA VAL A 144 3.56 5.65 -0.51
C VAL A 144 2.48 5.34 -1.54
N HIS A 145 2.16 4.05 -1.68
CA HIS A 145 0.96 3.62 -2.40
C HIS A 145 -0.17 3.33 -1.42
N VAL A 146 -1.39 3.72 -1.79
CA VAL A 146 -2.62 3.28 -1.11
C VAL A 146 -3.58 2.70 -2.15
N GLN A 147 -4.04 1.47 -1.91
CA GLN A 147 -4.94 0.73 -2.82
C GLN A 147 -5.87 -0.19 -2.01
N SER A 148 -6.92 -0.72 -2.64
CA SER A 148 -7.95 -1.54 -1.96
C SER A 148 -8.10 -2.96 -2.49
N SER A 149 -7.15 -3.41 -3.31
CA SER A 149 -7.03 -4.81 -3.72
C SER A 149 -5.57 -5.15 -3.98
N TRP A 150 -5.22 -6.43 -3.86
CA TRP A 150 -3.86 -6.92 -4.11
C TRP A 150 -3.92 -8.37 -4.58
N PHE A 151 -4.49 -8.57 -5.77
CA PHE A 151 -4.98 -9.85 -6.25
C PHE A 151 -3.96 -10.54 -7.20
N PRO A 152 -3.89 -11.89 -7.26
CA PRO A 152 -4.53 -12.87 -6.39
C PRO A 152 -3.78 -13.18 -5.09
N ALA A 153 -2.81 -12.36 -4.66
CA ALA A 153 -2.12 -12.61 -3.38
C ALA A 153 -3.10 -12.64 -2.19
N TYR A 154 -4.08 -11.75 -2.21
CA TYR A 154 -5.23 -11.75 -1.31
C TYR A 154 -6.53 -11.89 -2.09
N ASP A 155 -7.53 -12.51 -1.46
CA ASP A 155 -8.88 -12.55 -2.00
C ASP A 155 -9.46 -11.13 -2.09
N ARG A 156 -10.37 -10.91 -3.03
CA ARG A 156 -10.99 -9.60 -3.22
C ARG A 156 -11.98 -9.36 -2.09
N ASN A 157 -11.89 -8.19 -1.45
CA ASN A 157 -12.98 -7.68 -0.65
C ASN A 157 -14.20 -7.37 -1.56
N PRO A 158 -15.41 -7.86 -1.25
CA PRO A 158 -16.62 -7.52 -1.99
C PRO A 158 -17.00 -6.03 -1.93
N GLN A 159 -16.44 -5.31 -0.96
CA GLN A 159 -16.77 -3.94 -0.56
C GLN A 159 -18.19 -3.78 0.03
N THR A 160 -18.86 -4.91 0.23
CA THR A 160 -20.10 -5.06 0.99
C THR A 160 -19.82 -5.94 2.21
N PHE A 161 -20.48 -5.66 3.33
CA PHE A 161 -20.29 -6.42 4.57
C PHE A 161 -21.01 -7.77 4.50
N VAL A 162 -20.35 -8.75 3.90
CA VAL A 162 -20.80 -10.16 3.80
C VAL A 162 -19.68 -11.10 4.27
N ASP A 163 -19.98 -12.38 4.46
CA ASP A 163 -18.92 -13.38 4.64
C ASP A 163 -18.17 -13.55 3.31
N THR A 164 -16.91 -13.11 3.24
CA THR A 164 -16.11 -13.08 2.01
C THR A 164 -15.97 -14.46 1.38
N TYR A 165 -15.92 -15.54 2.18
CA TYR A 165 -15.81 -16.91 1.67
C TYR A 165 -17.12 -17.44 1.06
N ARG A 166 -18.23 -16.77 1.34
CA ARG A 166 -19.58 -17.11 0.85
C ARG A 166 -20.16 -16.03 -0.06
N ALA A 167 -19.38 -15.01 -0.40
CA ALA A 167 -19.82 -13.92 -1.25
C ALA A 167 -20.27 -14.44 -2.62
N ALA A 168 -21.48 -14.09 -3.02
CA ALA A 168 -22.00 -14.34 -4.35
C ALA A 168 -21.46 -13.29 -5.34
N PRO A 169 -21.48 -13.56 -6.65
CA PRO A 169 -21.04 -12.58 -7.65
C PRO A 169 -21.72 -11.20 -7.53
N GLY A 170 -22.97 -11.16 -7.07
CA GLY A 170 -23.72 -9.91 -6.88
C GLY A 170 -23.32 -9.10 -5.65
N ASP A 171 -22.54 -9.66 -4.73
CA ASP A 171 -22.08 -8.95 -3.53
C ASP A 171 -20.86 -8.05 -3.81
N TYR A 172 -20.18 -8.26 -4.94
CA TYR A 172 -19.01 -7.50 -5.35
C TYR A 172 -19.44 -6.18 -6.00
N GLU A 173 -19.34 -5.09 -5.26
CA GLU A 173 -19.73 -3.77 -5.73
C GLU A 173 -18.51 -2.85 -5.82
N ALA A 174 -18.44 -2.01 -6.85
CA ALA A 174 -17.42 -0.97 -6.92
C ALA A 174 -17.68 0.12 -5.86
N ALA A 175 -16.61 0.67 -5.30
CA ALA A 175 -16.70 1.68 -4.26
C ALA A 175 -15.69 2.81 -4.47
N THR A 176 -16.09 4.02 -4.10
CA THR A 176 -15.19 5.16 -4.07
C THR A 176 -14.49 5.20 -2.73
N GLN A 177 -13.16 5.10 -2.80
CA GLN A 177 -12.26 5.15 -1.66
C GLN A 177 -11.67 6.55 -1.56
N THR A 178 -11.69 7.14 -0.37
CA THR A 178 -11.13 8.47 -0.10
C THR A 178 -10.10 8.35 1.00
N VAL A 179 -8.89 8.89 0.78
CA VAL A 179 -7.84 9.03 1.80
C VAL A 179 -7.72 10.50 2.18
N TYR A 180 -7.98 10.80 3.46
CA TYR A 180 -7.96 12.16 4.00
C TYR A 180 -6.56 12.54 4.45
N ARG A 181 -6.16 13.80 4.20
CA ARG A 181 -4.82 14.33 4.51
C ARG A 181 -4.89 15.77 5.06
N SER A 182 -5.97 16.08 5.76
CA SER A 182 -6.20 17.40 6.34
C SER A 182 -5.59 17.49 7.75
N GLY A 183 -5.59 18.67 8.36
CA GLY A 183 -5.13 18.84 9.75
C GLY A 183 -5.92 17.98 10.74
N ASP A 184 -7.24 17.87 10.57
CA ASP A 184 -8.12 17.08 11.43
C ASP A 184 -8.02 15.56 11.14
N TYR A 185 -7.62 15.20 9.92
CA TYR A 185 -7.48 13.82 9.46
C TYR A 185 -6.11 13.60 8.78
N PRO A 186 -5.01 13.59 9.55
CA PRO A 186 -3.65 13.60 9.01
C PRO A 186 -3.14 12.17 8.73
N SER A 187 -3.56 11.56 7.63
CA SER A 187 -2.99 10.26 7.20
C SER A 187 -1.46 10.36 7.05
N ARG A 188 -0.75 9.38 7.61
CA ARG A 188 0.73 9.37 7.69
C ARG A 188 1.31 7.97 7.74
N VAL A 189 2.57 7.87 7.32
CA VAL A 189 3.45 6.73 7.62
C VAL A 189 4.41 7.16 8.74
N ILE A 190 4.56 6.31 9.74
CA ILE A 190 5.37 6.54 10.93
C ILE A 190 6.65 5.70 10.79
N LEU A 191 7.80 6.38 10.79
CA LEU A 191 9.11 5.78 10.55
C LEU A 191 10.02 5.98 11.77
N GLY A 192 10.69 4.92 12.21
CA GLY A 192 11.79 5.00 13.18
C GLY A 192 13.07 5.51 12.53
N VAL A 193 13.20 6.83 12.35
CA VAL A 193 14.39 7.44 11.73
C VAL A 193 15.56 7.44 12.71
N LEU A 194 16.70 6.88 12.29
CA LEU A 194 17.93 6.94 13.07
C LEU A 194 18.57 8.33 12.98
N PRO A 195 19.17 8.84 14.07
CA PRO A 195 19.95 10.05 14.01
C PRO A 195 21.10 9.89 13.01
N GLN A 196 21.33 10.90 12.18
CA GLN A 196 22.54 10.96 11.39
C GLN A 196 23.74 11.13 12.33
N SER A 197 24.80 10.36 12.11
CA SER A 197 26.06 10.58 12.82
C SER A 197 26.65 11.92 12.35
N PRO A 198 27.16 12.75 13.27
CA PRO A 198 27.75 14.05 12.94
C PRO A 198 29.01 13.94 12.09
#